data_AF-A0A970HUJ8-F1
#
_entry.id   AF-A0A970HUJ8-F1
#
_cell.length_a   1.000
_cell.length_b   1.000
_cell.length_c   1.000
_cell.angle_alpha   90.00
_cell.angle_beta   90.00
_cell.angle_gamma   90.00
#
_symmetry.space_group_name_H-M   'P 1'
#
loop_
_entity.id
_entity.type
_entity.pdbx_description
1 polymer ?
#
loop_
_entity_poly.entity_id
_entity_poly.type
_entity_poly.pdbx_seq_one_letter_code
_entity_poly.pdbx_strand_id
1 'polypeptide(L)'
;MDRRVRFALLVVICVSAAWLLWRVRRLFTPVVLAVVLSYLLLPGVRLLERRGVPRPAAILLIYVATGTLGALSIALVMPYLSREIALLIDALPEQTARLEGLTLDWLRELGARDGWPQSLRGAIEGVVGQVERLLAATVSRVVGLVMGLFATFMYVLLAPVLAFFIMRDLPHMGEALLGLFPPRYHEDLILLGRRVDRVVSGYIRGQLLVSLVIGLLIAGGLAALRVPYALVVGLIGGAFNVVPYFGPVIGAVPAVLLALTQSPAAAVWTVALFVGVNQLESAVLAPKIVGDLVGLHPLTVILAVLVGAELAGITGMLLSVPATAVLKVSGEILFVWLAKERAL
;
A
#
# COMPACT_ATOMS: atom_id res chain seq x y z
N MET A 1 -38.12 -7.74 -31.00
CA MET A 1 -36.78 -8.36 -30.81
C MET A 1 -36.92 -9.45 -29.77
N ASP A 2 -36.65 -10.69 -30.14
CA ASP A 2 -36.90 -11.84 -29.29
C ASP A 2 -36.13 -11.76 -27.97
N ARG A 3 -36.72 -12.23 -26.86
CA ARG A 3 -36.08 -12.21 -25.52
C ARG A 3 -34.72 -12.93 -25.55
N ARG A 4 -34.59 -13.95 -26.39
CA ARG A 4 -33.35 -14.70 -26.66
C ARG A 4 -32.30 -13.89 -27.43
N VAL A 5 -32.72 -13.07 -28.39
CA VAL A 5 -31.82 -12.19 -29.17
C VAL A 5 -31.29 -11.04 -28.30
N ARG A 6 -32.15 -10.44 -27.47
CA ARG A 6 -31.71 -9.45 -26.45
C ARG A 6 -30.71 -10.05 -25.48
N PHE A 7 -30.97 -11.26 -25.00
CA PHE A 7 -30.06 -11.96 -24.09
C PHE A 7 -28.72 -12.30 -24.77
N ALA A 8 -28.73 -12.84 -25.98
CA ALA A 8 -27.51 -13.14 -26.74
C ALA A 8 -26.67 -11.88 -27.03
N LEU A 9 -27.32 -10.77 -27.40
CA LEU A 9 -26.64 -9.48 -27.60
C LEU A 9 -26.03 -8.95 -26.30
N LEU A 10 -26.74 -9.03 -25.17
CA LEU A 10 -26.19 -8.64 -23.86
C LEU A 10 -25.00 -9.50 -23.47
N VAL A 11 -25.05 -10.81 -23.69
CA VAL A 11 -23.92 -11.71 -23.42
C VAL A 11 -22.71 -11.36 -24.30
N VAL A 12 -22.92 -11.11 -25.60
CA VAL A 12 -21.84 -10.70 -26.52
C VAL A 12 -21.24 -9.36 -26.09
N ILE A 13 -22.06 -8.38 -25.72
CA ILE A 13 -21.60 -7.07 -25.22
C ILE A 13 -20.81 -7.24 -23.92
N CYS A 14 -21.29 -8.04 -22.97
CA CYS A 14 -20.57 -8.29 -21.71
C CYS A 14 -19.24 -9.01 -21.93
N VAL A 15 -19.20 -10.03 -22.78
CA VAL A 15 -17.98 -10.79 -23.08
C VAL A 15 -16.97 -9.94 -23.84
N SER A 16 -17.41 -9.15 -24.82
CA SER A 16 -16.54 -8.25 -25.57
C SER A 16 -16.04 -7.08 -24.70
N ALA A 17 -16.89 -6.53 -23.82
CA ALA A 17 -16.46 -5.57 -22.81
C ALA A 17 -15.43 -6.18 -21.86
N ALA A 18 -15.67 -7.38 -21.32
CA ALA A 18 -14.72 -8.07 -20.44
C ALA A 18 -13.38 -8.36 -21.14
N TRP A 19 -13.42 -8.80 -22.40
CA TRP A 19 -12.22 -9.04 -23.21
C TRP A 19 -11.44 -7.74 -23.48
N LEU A 20 -12.14 -6.66 -23.84
CA LEU A 20 -11.55 -5.35 -24.06
C LEU A 20 -10.91 -4.83 -22.76
N LEU A 21 -11.64 -4.87 -21.64
CA LEU A 21 -11.15 -4.49 -20.30
C LEU A 21 -9.90 -5.27 -19.91
N TRP A 22 -9.85 -6.57 -20.18
CA TRP A 22 -8.67 -7.40 -19.95
C TRP A 22 -7.49 -6.98 -20.82
N ARG A 23 -7.73 -6.63 -22.09
CA ARG A 23 -6.70 -6.17 -23.03
C ARG A 23 -6.15 -4.80 -22.65
N VAL A 24 -7.00 -3.88 -22.20
CA VAL A 24 -6.60 -2.52 -21.77
C VAL A 24 -6.25 -2.42 -20.30
N ARG A 25 -6.13 -3.54 -19.57
CA ARG A 25 -5.97 -3.51 -18.11
C ARG A 25 -4.79 -2.68 -17.60
N ARG A 26 -3.72 -2.59 -18.39
CA ARG A 26 -2.53 -1.77 -18.09
C ARG A 26 -2.81 -0.26 -18.16
N LEU A 27 -3.82 0.17 -18.91
CA LEU A 27 -4.27 1.56 -18.95
C LEU A 27 -5.10 1.95 -17.73
N PHE A 28 -5.57 1.00 -16.91
CA PHE A 28 -6.28 1.32 -15.68
C PHE A 28 -5.35 1.84 -14.59
N THR A 29 -4.07 1.46 -14.54
CA THR A 29 -3.15 1.93 -13.50
C THR A 29 -3.15 3.45 -13.31
N PRO A 30 -2.99 4.31 -14.34
CA PRO A 30 -3.08 5.76 -14.17
C PRO A 30 -4.49 6.24 -13.75
N VAL A 31 -5.55 5.58 -14.21
CA VAL A 31 -6.95 5.89 -13.78
C VAL A 31 -7.14 5.58 -12.30
N VAL A 32 -6.62 4.45 -11.84
CA VAL A 32 -6.66 4.01 -10.45
C VAL A 32 -5.91 5.00 -9.56
N LEU A 33 -4.69 5.36 -9.96
CA LEU A 33 -3.91 6.38 -9.24
C LEU A 33 -4.64 7.73 -9.23
N ALA A 34 -5.30 8.09 -10.32
CA ALA A 34 -6.11 9.30 -10.39
C ALA A 34 -7.31 9.26 -9.43
N VAL A 35 -8.00 8.13 -9.33
CA VAL A 35 -9.08 7.93 -8.36
C VAL A 35 -8.55 8.05 -6.94
N VAL A 36 -7.46 7.37 -6.60
CA VAL A 36 -6.84 7.46 -5.27
C VAL A 36 -6.44 8.90 -4.94
N LEU A 37 -5.77 9.58 -5.87
CA LEU A 37 -5.34 10.97 -5.74
C LEU A 37 -6.55 11.91 -5.59
N SER A 38 -7.61 11.71 -6.38
CA SER A 38 -8.82 12.51 -6.28
C SER A 38 -9.47 12.37 -4.91
N TYR A 39 -9.66 11.16 -4.38
CA TYR A 39 -10.20 10.93 -3.05
C TYR A 39 -9.32 11.51 -1.93
N LEU A 40 -8.00 11.51 -2.11
CA LEU A 40 -7.07 12.09 -1.16
C LEU A 40 -7.18 13.62 -1.11
N LEU A 41 -7.26 14.27 -2.27
CA LEU A 41 -7.22 15.74 -2.40
C LEU A 41 -8.58 16.43 -2.27
N LEU A 42 -9.68 15.70 -2.51
CA LEU A 42 -11.04 16.22 -2.50
C LEU A 42 -11.46 16.97 -1.21
N PRO A 43 -11.04 16.59 0.02
CA PRO A 43 -11.35 17.38 1.22
C PRO A 43 -10.80 18.79 1.17
N GLY A 44 -9.55 18.94 0.67
CA GLY A 44 -8.92 20.24 0.51
C GLY A 44 -9.67 21.08 -0.53
N VAL A 45 -10.05 20.46 -1.64
CA VAL A 45 -10.84 21.12 -2.70
C VAL A 45 -12.20 21.58 -2.14
N ARG A 46 -12.94 20.69 -1.48
CA ARG A 46 -14.25 21.00 -0.87
C ARG A 46 -14.13 22.07 0.22
N LEU A 47 -13.02 22.12 0.96
CA LEU A 47 -12.78 23.17 1.97
C LEU A 47 -12.61 24.55 1.31
N LEU A 48 -11.91 24.64 0.18
CA LEU A 48 -11.78 25.88 -0.58
C LEU A 48 -13.08 26.27 -1.29
N GLU A 49 -13.81 25.31 -1.85
CA GLU A 49 -15.15 25.54 -2.44
C GLU A 49 -16.11 26.15 -1.41
N ARG A 50 -16.11 25.63 -0.17
CA ARG A 50 -16.92 26.18 0.94
C ARG A 50 -16.55 27.62 1.31
N ARG A 51 -15.34 28.09 0.96
CA ARG A 51 -14.89 29.48 1.13
C ARG A 51 -15.15 30.36 -0.10
N GLY A 52 -15.89 29.85 -1.10
CA GLY A 52 -16.27 30.59 -2.30
C GLY A 52 -15.27 30.51 -3.46
N VAL A 53 -14.22 29.69 -3.36
CA VAL A 53 -13.26 29.51 -4.46
C VAL A 53 -13.89 28.62 -5.55
N PRO A 54 -13.87 29.03 -6.84
CA PRO A 54 -14.43 28.22 -7.91
C PRO A 54 -13.66 26.90 -8.04
N ARG A 55 -14.39 25.81 -8.32
CA ARG A 55 -13.85 24.43 -8.29
C ARG A 55 -12.54 24.23 -9.07
N PRO A 56 -12.36 24.73 -10.32
CA PRO A 56 -11.08 24.56 -11.02
C PRO A 56 -9.91 25.25 -10.31
N ALA A 57 -10.14 26.44 -9.73
CA ALA A 57 -9.13 27.15 -8.96
C ALA A 57 -8.83 26.45 -7.63
N ALA A 58 -9.84 25.91 -6.96
CA ALA A 58 -9.66 25.10 -5.75
C ALA A 58 -8.80 23.86 -6.01
N ILE A 59 -9.03 23.15 -7.12
CA ILE A 59 -8.21 22.01 -7.53
C ILE A 59 -6.77 22.45 -7.79
N LEU A 60 -6.57 23.52 -8.56
CA LEU A 60 -5.23 24.02 -8.89
C LEU A 60 -4.45 24.46 -7.65
N LEU A 61 -5.09 25.18 -6.72
CA LEU A 61 -4.48 25.60 -5.46
C LEU A 61 -4.06 24.40 -4.62
N ILE A 62 -4.90 23.37 -4.53
CA ILE A 62 -4.54 22.13 -3.81
C ILE A 62 -3.41 21.37 -4.51
N TYR A 63 -3.33 21.40 -5.84
CA TYR A 63 -2.22 20.82 -6.59
C TYR A 63 -0.92 21.58 -6.33
N VAL A 64 -0.94 22.90 -6.33
CA VAL A 64 0.23 23.72 -6.00
C VAL A 64 0.65 23.47 -4.55
N ALA A 65 -0.28 23.45 -3.61
CA ALA A 65 0.03 23.23 -2.20
C ALA A 65 0.62 21.83 -1.95
N THR A 66 -0.02 20.78 -2.45
CA THR A 66 0.46 19.40 -2.24
C THR A 66 1.68 19.08 -3.09
N GLY A 67 1.79 19.63 -4.30
CA GLY A 67 2.98 19.54 -5.15
C GLY A 67 4.19 20.21 -4.52
N THR A 68 4.02 21.41 -3.92
CA THR A 68 5.10 22.11 -3.20
C THR A 68 5.52 21.34 -1.96
N LEU A 69 4.57 20.85 -1.17
CA LEU A 69 4.84 20.04 0.02
C LEU A 69 5.57 18.73 -0.35
N GLY A 70 5.14 18.07 -1.43
CA GLY A 70 5.76 16.86 -1.95
C GLY A 70 7.18 17.12 -2.47
N ALA A 71 7.37 18.18 -3.26
CA ALA A 71 8.68 18.58 -3.76
C ALA A 71 9.65 18.92 -2.62
N LEU A 72 9.18 19.65 -1.59
CA LEU A 72 9.96 19.95 -0.40
C LEU A 72 10.31 18.67 0.37
N SER A 73 9.35 17.76 0.54
CA SER A 73 9.59 16.47 1.21
C SER A 73 10.64 15.65 0.47
N ILE A 74 10.57 15.58 -0.86
CA ILE A 74 11.59 14.91 -1.69
C ILE A 74 12.94 15.61 -1.55
N ALA A 75 12.98 16.95 -1.64
CA ALA A 75 14.22 17.72 -1.54
C ALA A 75 14.92 17.56 -0.18
N LEU A 76 14.18 17.38 0.90
CA LEU A 76 14.72 17.17 2.25
C LEU A 76 15.09 15.70 2.51
N VAL A 77 14.21 14.76 2.13
CA VAL A 77 14.34 13.35 2.49
C VAL A 77 15.22 12.58 1.50
N MET A 78 15.18 12.89 0.20
CA MET A 78 15.92 12.14 -0.82
C MET A 78 17.45 12.23 -0.69
N PRO A 79 18.07 13.39 -0.40
CA PRO A 79 19.51 13.45 -0.15
C PRO A 79 19.93 12.65 1.08
N TYR A 80 19.09 12.63 2.11
CA TYR A 80 19.34 11.85 3.32
C TYR A 80 19.22 10.34 3.03
N LEU A 81 18.13 9.93 2.38
CA LEU A 81 17.89 8.55 1.92
C LEU A 81 19.03 8.05 1.04
N SER A 82 19.46 8.82 0.04
CA SER A 82 20.53 8.41 -0.87
C SER A 82 21.86 8.23 -0.15
N ARG A 83 22.19 9.11 0.81
CA ARG A 83 23.36 8.93 1.67
C ARG A 83 23.25 7.70 2.57
N GLU A 84 22.09 7.48 3.22
CA GLU A 84 21.89 6.29 4.05
C GLU A 84 21.96 4.99 3.23
N ILE A 85 21.36 4.96 2.04
CA ILE A 85 21.41 3.79 1.14
C ILE A 85 22.84 3.57 0.64
N ALA A 86 23.57 4.62 0.25
CA ALA A 86 24.97 4.50 -0.17
C ALA A 86 25.84 3.98 0.98
N LEU A 87 25.70 4.54 2.18
CA LEU A 87 26.37 4.04 3.38
C LEU A 87 25.99 2.60 3.70
N LEU A 88 24.73 2.20 3.50
CA LEU A 88 24.30 0.83 3.70
C LEU A 88 25.02 -0.10 2.72
N ILE A 89 25.02 0.25 1.43
CA ILE A 89 25.68 -0.53 0.37
C ILE A 89 27.20 -0.61 0.60
N ASP A 90 27.84 0.50 0.92
CA ASP A 90 29.29 0.59 1.15
C ASP A 90 29.70 -0.10 2.46
N ALA A 91 28.82 -0.11 3.46
CA ALA A 91 29.04 -0.82 4.72
C ALA A 91 28.68 -2.31 4.65
N LEU A 92 28.02 -2.79 3.59
CA LEU A 92 27.70 -4.23 3.46
C LEU A 92 28.96 -5.09 3.60
N PRO A 93 30.06 -4.89 2.85
CA PRO A 93 31.27 -5.73 2.95
C PRO A 93 31.95 -5.70 4.33
N GLU A 94 31.86 -4.58 5.05
CA GLU A 94 32.46 -4.45 6.39
C GLU A 94 31.54 -5.05 7.47
N GLN A 95 30.22 -4.88 7.33
CA GLN A 95 29.24 -5.48 8.25
C GLN A 95 29.18 -6.99 8.11
N THR A 96 29.45 -7.53 6.92
CA THR A 96 29.58 -8.97 6.70
C THR A 96 30.84 -9.54 7.33
N ALA A 97 31.98 -8.85 7.21
CA ALA A 97 33.20 -9.21 7.94
C ALA A 97 33.01 -9.16 9.48
N ARG A 98 32.18 -8.23 9.98
CA ARG A 98 31.81 -8.20 11.40
C ARG A 98 30.89 -9.36 11.82
N LEU A 99 30.02 -9.86 10.94
CA LEU A 99 29.21 -11.05 11.23
C LEU A 99 30.09 -12.30 11.37
N GLU A 100 31.12 -12.45 10.54
CA GLU A 100 32.14 -13.51 10.70
C GLU A 100 32.89 -13.38 12.03
N GLY A 101 33.31 -12.17 12.41
CA GLY A 101 33.96 -11.92 13.71
C GLY A 101 33.05 -12.20 14.91
N LEU A 102 31.82 -11.68 14.89
CA LEU A 102 30.84 -11.86 15.96
C LEU A 102 30.43 -13.32 16.12
N THR A 103 30.31 -14.09 15.04
CA THR A 103 30.02 -15.52 15.13
C THR A 103 31.17 -16.29 15.77
N LEU A 104 32.42 -15.97 15.42
CA LEU A 104 33.61 -16.56 16.05
C LEU A 104 33.72 -16.22 17.54
N ASP A 105 33.40 -14.98 17.92
CA ASP A 105 33.44 -14.55 19.32
C ASP A 105 32.25 -15.09 20.14
N TRP A 106 31.04 -15.16 19.57
CA TRP A 106 29.89 -15.83 20.20
C TRP A 106 30.14 -17.33 20.41
N LEU A 107 30.77 -17.99 19.44
CA LEU A 107 31.19 -19.38 19.56
C LEU A 107 32.14 -19.55 20.74
N ARG A 108 33.14 -18.67 20.86
CA ARG A 108 34.10 -18.68 21.97
C ARG A 108 33.43 -18.44 23.33
N GLU A 109 32.47 -17.50 23.41
CA GLU A 109 31.71 -17.21 24.64
C GLU A 109 30.77 -18.36 25.06
N LEU A 110 30.19 -19.09 24.11
CA LEU A 110 29.41 -20.31 24.37
C LEU A 110 30.28 -21.53 24.76
N GLY A 111 31.60 -21.36 24.90
CA GLY A 111 32.53 -22.40 25.34
C GLY A 111 33.19 -23.18 24.20
N ALA A 112 33.17 -22.69 22.96
CA ALA A 112 33.92 -23.30 21.86
C ALA A 112 35.44 -23.09 22.06
N ARG A 113 36.08 -24.03 22.77
CA ARG A 113 37.53 -24.23 22.71
C ARG A 113 37.95 -24.75 21.33
N ASP A 114 39.26 -24.71 21.06
CA ASP A 114 39.99 -25.04 19.81
C ASP A 114 39.75 -26.43 19.16
N GLY A 115 38.63 -27.12 19.42
CA GLY A 115 38.32 -28.48 18.95
C GLY A 115 37.02 -28.65 18.16
N TRP A 116 36.39 -27.57 17.69
CA TRP A 116 35.17 -27.72 16.89
C TRP A 116 35.44 -28.40 15.54
N PRO A 117 34.62 -29.38 15.11
CA PRO A 117 34.77 -30.05 13.83
C PRO A 117 34.78 -29.03 12.68
N GLN A 118 35.63 -29.26 11.68
CA GLN A 118 35.73 -28.40 10.49
C GLN A 118 34.39 -28.26 9.75
N SER A 119 33.51 -29.27 9.87
CA SER A 119 32.13 -29.25 9.38
C SER A 119 31.25 -28.21 10.06
N LEU A 120 31.48 -27.92 11.35
CA LEU A 120 30.68 -26.96 12.12
C LEU A 120 31.12 -25.52 11.83
N ARG A 121 32.41 -25.27 11.60
CA ARG A 121 32.91 -23.98 11.08
C ARG A 121 32.38 -23.71 9.67
N GLY A 122 32.48 -24.70 8.77
CA GLY A 122 31.95 -24.59 7.41
C GLY A 122 30.42 -24.40 7.37
N ALA A 123 29.68 -24.96 8.33
CA ALA A 123 28.24 -24.72 8.45
C ALA A 123 27.93 -23.26 8.85
N ILE A 124 28.73 -22.67 9.73
CA ILE A 124 28.54 -21.29 10.19
C ILE A 124 28.95 -20.29 9.12
N GLU A 125 30.11 -20.48 8.48
CA GLU A 125 30.53 -19.70 7.29
C GLU A 125 29.47 -19.81 6.18
N GLY A 126 28.89 -21.00 5.98
CA GLY A 126 27.80 -21.22 5.04
C GLY A 126 26.52 -20.45 5.38
N VAL A 127 26.15 -20.36 6.66
CA VAL A 127 25.00 -19.58 7.15
C VAL A 127 25.27 -18.08 6.99
N VAL A 128 26.46 -17.59 7.34
CA VAL A 128 26.85 -16.19 7.15
C VAL A 128 26.76 -15.82 5.68
N GLY A 129 27.41 -16.56 4.78
CA GLY A 129 27.34 -16.29 3.33
C GLY A 129 25.93 -16.44 2.74
N GLN A 130 25.00 -17.18 3.36
CA GLN A 130 23.59 -17.18 2.98
C GLN A 130 22.87 -15.90 3.44
N VAL A 131 23.13 -15.44 4.67
CA VAL A 131 22.60 -14.17 5.20
C VAL A 131 23.03 -13.00 4.34
N GLU A 132 24.29 -12.95 3.90
CA GLU A 132 24.80 -11.90 3.00
C GLU A 132 24.07 -11.85 1.67
N ARG A 133 23.90 -13.02 1.03
CA ARG A 133 23.19 -13.13 -0.24
C ARG A 133 21.72 -12.70 -0.11
N LEU A 134 21.06 -13.06 1.00
CA LEU A 134 19.70 -12.65 1.30
C LEU A 134 19.60 -11.14 1.53
N LEU A 135 20.52 -10.56 2.30
CA LEU A 135 20.64 -9.11 2.51
C LEU A 135 20.79 -8.37 1.18
N ALA A 136 21.81 -8.71 0.40
CA ALA A 136 22.11 -8.06 -0.88
C ALA A 136 20.94 -8.20 -1.88
N ALA A 137 20.34 -9.39 -1.97
CA ALA A 137 19.18 -9.61 -2.83
C ALA A 137 17.96 -8.79 -2.39
N THR A 138 17.73 -8.66 -1.08
CA THR A 138 16.62 -7.87 -0.54
C THR A 138 16.81 -6.39 -0.82
N VAL A 139 18.00 -5.84 -0.55
CA VAL A 139 18.35 -4.45 -0.86
C VAL A 139 18.20 -4.17 -2.36
N SER A 140 18.76 -5.03 -3.22
CA SER A 140 18.65 -4.90 -4.67
C SER A 140 17.19 -4.93 -5.15
N ARG A 141 16.35 -5.81 -4.58
CA ARG A 141 14.91 -5.85 -4.89
C ARG A 141 14.19 -4.59 -4.44
N VAL A 142 14.46 -4.08 -3.24
CA VAL A 142 13.85 -2.85 -2.74
C VAL A 142 14.25 -1.67 -3.62
N VAL A 143 15.54 -1.53 -3.95
CA VAL A 143 16.03 -0.50 -4.88
C VAL A 143 15.39 -0.65 -6.25
N GLY A 144 15.31 -1.88 -6.78
CA GLY A 144 14.65 -2.17 -8.04
C GLY A 144 13.16 -1.81 -8.05
N LEU A 145 12.44 -2.04 -6.94
CA LEU A 145 11.05 -1.62 -6.77
C LEU A 145 10.94 -0.09 -6.77
N VAL A 146 11.79 0.61 -6.02
CA VAL A 146 11.81 2.09 -6.00
C VAL A 146 12.12 2.65 -7.39
N MET A 147 13.12 2.12 -8.08
CA MET A 147 13.48 2.55 -9.44
C MET A 147 12.39 2.17 -10.46
N GLY A 148 11.70 1.05 -10.28
CA GLY A 148 10.55 0.66 -11.09
C GLY A 148 9.35 1.61 -10.92
N LEU A 149 9.14 2.16 -9.72
CA LEU A 149 8.16 3.22 -9.49
C LEU A 149 8.55 4.49 -10.26
N PHE A 150 9.84 4.82 -10.35
CA PHE A 150 10.34 5.90 -11.21
C PHE A 150 10.18 5.58 -12.70
N ALA A 151 10.42 4.35 -13.16
CA ALA A 151 10.18 3.96 -14.55
C ALA A 151 8.69 4.07 -14.95
N THR A 152 7.80 4.09 -13.95
CA THR A 152 6.36 4.33 -14.08
C THR A 152 6.00 5.82 -14.21
N PHE A 153 7.00 6.71 -14.40
CA PHE A 153 6.85 8.16 -14.49
C PHE A 153 5.72 8.63 -15.41
N MET A 154 5.51 7.95 -16.55
CA MET A 154 4.41 8.29 -17.48
C MET A 154 3.02 8.12 -16.85
N TYR A 155 2.79 7.09 -16.03
CA TYR A 155 1.50 6.92 -15.34
C TYR A 155 1.34 7.91 -14.18
N VAL A 156 2.45 8.25 -13.50
CA VAL A 156 2.46 9.26 -12.43
C VAL A 156 2.16 10.66 -12.98
N LEU A 157 2.59 10.97 -14.21
CA LEU A 157 2.28 12.25 -14.86
C LEU A 157 0.83 12.32 -15.33
N LEU A 158 0.28 11.21 -15.83
CA LEU A 158 -1.10 11.16 -16.32
C LEU A 158 -2.13 11.15 -15.18
N ALA A 159 -1.80 10.58 -14.02
CA ALA A 159 -2.72 10.45 -12.90
C ALA A 159 -3.25 11.81 -12.37
N PRO A 160 -2.43 12.86 -12.15
CA PRO A 160 -2.90 14.20 -11.81
C PRO A 160 -3.82 14.80 -12.88
N VAL A 161 -3.52 14.60 -14.17
CA VAL A 161 -4.37 15.09 -15.26
C VAL A 161 -5.75 14.44 -15.20
N LEU A 162 -5.80 13.12 -15.07
CA LEU A 162 -7.06 12.38 -14.93
C LEU A 162 -7.79 12.74 -13.63
N ALA A 163 -7.06 12.91 -12.53
CA ALA A 163 -7.64 13.29 -11.24
C ALA A 163 -8.25 14.68 -11.30
N PHE A 164 -7.65 15.61 -12.04
CA PHE A 164 -8.22 16.93 -12.30
C PHE A 164 -9.59 16.81 -12.95
N PHE A 165 -9.71 16.04 -14.04
CA PHE A 165 -10.98 15.83 -14.73
C PHE A 165 -12.00 15.11 -13.83
N ILE A 166 -11.61 14.04 -13.14
CA ILE A 166 -12.47 13.31 -12.19
C ILE A 166 -12.99 14.26 -11.12
N MET A 167 -12.12 15.05 -10.50
CA MET A 167 -12.54 16.00 -9.46
C MET A 167 -13.42 17.10 -10.02
N ARG A 168 -13.08 17.67 -11.18
CA ARG A 168 -13.85 18.76 -11.80
C ARG A 168 -15.27 18.30 -12.18
N ASP A 169 -15.37 17.13 -12.81
CA ASP A 169 -16.60 16.66 -13.45
C ASP A 169 -17.42 15.69 -12.57
N LEU A 170 -16.93 15.35 -11.36
CA LEU A 170 -17.60 14.46 -10.41
C LEU A 170 -19.11 14.71 -10.22
N PRO A 171 -19.60 15.98 -10.08
CA PRO A 171 -21.04 16.22 -9.92
C PRO A 171 -21.84 15.84 -11.16
N HIS A 172 -21.36 16.25 -12.34
CA HIS A 172 -21.98 15.94 -13.62
C HIS A 172 -21.97 14.43 -13.92
N MET A 173 -20.90 13.73 -13.53
CA MET A 173 -20.82 12.26 -13.66
C MET A 173 -21.90 11.56 -12.83
N GLY A 174 -22.20 12.06 -11.62
CA GLY A 174 -23.26 11.52 -10.77
C GLY A 174 -24.64 11.70 -11.39
N GLU A 175 -24.93 12.88 -11.92
CA GLU A 175 -26.21 13.16 -12.60
C GLU A 175 -26.38 12.35 -13.89
N ALA A 176 -25.32 12.24 -14.70
CA ALA A 176 -25.33 11.43 -15.91
C ALA A 176 -25.57 9.94 -15.60
N LEU A 177 -24.94 9.42 -14.53
CA LEU A 177 -25.17 8.04 -14.07
C LEU A 177 -26.61 7.83 -13.61
N LEU A 178 -27.20 8.77 -12.88
CA LEU A 178 -28.61 8.68 -12.47
C LEU A 178 -29.56 8.71 -13.68
N GLY A 179 -29.22 9.47 -14.72
CA GLY A 179 -29.99 9.55 -15.97
C GLY A 179 -30.07 8.23 -16.76
N LEU A 180 -29.19 7.26 -16.48
CA LEU A 180 -29.23 5.92 -17.10
C LEU A 180 -30.32 5.01 -16.50
N PHE A 181 -30.87 5.37 -15.34
CA PHE A 181 -31.81 4.53 -14.60
C PHE A 181 -33.19 5.21 -14.45
N PRO A 182 -34.28 4.42 -14.42
CA PRO A 182 -35.61 4.94 -14.11
C PRO A 182 -35.67 5.71 -12.78
N PRO A 183 -36.50 6.77 -12.66
CA PRO A 183 -36.62 7.58 -11.44
C PRO A 183 -36.90 6.81 -10.16
N ARG A 184 -37.57 5.65 -10.26
CA ARG A 184 -37.87 4.74 -9.13
C ARG A 184 -36.61 4.30 -8.36
N TYR A 185 -35.44 4.27 -9.00
CA TYR A 185 -34.20 3.79 -8.38
C TYR A 185 -33.24 4.90 -7.95
N HIS A 186 -33.58 6.17 -8.21
CA HIS A 186 -32.66 7.29 -7.96
C HIS A 186 -32.27 7.41 -6.49
N GLU A 187 -33.22 7.25 -5.57
CA GLU A 187 -32.94 7.32 -4.13
C GLU A 187 -31.98 6.20 -3.68
N ASP A 188 -32.23 4.96 -4.11
CA ASP A 188 -31.38 3.80 -3.82
C ASP A 188 -29.97 3.98 -4.40
N LEU A 189 -29.85 4.52 -5.62
CA LEU A 189 -28.57 4.80 -6.28
C LEU A 189 -27.78 5.93 -5.60
N ILE A 190 -28.47 6.99 -5.16
CA ILE A 190 -27.84 8.07 -4.38
C ILE A 190 -27.33 7.52 -3.04
N LEU A 191 -28.11 6.67 -2.37
CA LEU A 191 -27.69 6.02 -1.13
C LEU A 191 -26.48 5.11 -1.34
N LEU A 192 -26.48 4.29 -2.40
CA LEU A 192 -25.35 3.46 -2.81
C LEU A 192 -24.10 4.31 -3.06
N GLY A 193 -24.23 5.37 -3.86
CA GLY A 193 -23.12 6.28 -4.16
C GLY A 193 -22.53 6.93 -2.91
N ARG A 194 -23.37 7.37 -1.95
CA ARG A 194 -22.91 7.92 -0.67
C ARG A 194 -22.19 6.89 0.20
N ARG A 195 -22.67 5.64 0.25
CA ARG A 195 -21.97 4.58 0.99
C ARG A 195 -20.64 4.24 0.33
N VAL A 196 -20.60 4.11 -1.00
CA VAL A 196 -19.36 3.85 -1.75
C VAL A 196 -18.33 4.98 -1.54
N ASP A 197 -18.74 6.25 -1.66
CA ASP A 197 -17.88 7.41 -1.40
C ASP A 197 -17.29 7.36 0.02
N ARG A 198 -18.12 7.05 1.03
CA ARG A 198 -17.68 6.94 2.43
C ARG A 198 -16.66 5.82 2.63
N VAL A 199 -16.93 4.63 2.09
CA VAL A 199 -16.07 3.44 2.22
C VAL A 199 -14.73 3.67 1.53
N VAL A 200 -14.75 4.13 0.28
CA VAL A 200 -13.54 4.32 -0.53
C VAL A 200 -12.70 5.48 0.01
N SER A 201 -13.32 6.63 0.29
CA SER A 201 -12.60 7.79 0.84
C SER A 201 -12.04 7.53 2.23
N GLY A 202 -12.81 6.82 3.07
CA GLY A 202 -12.41 6.40 4.40
C GLY A 202 -11.24 5.43 4.37
N TYR A 203 -11.31 4.40 3.52
CA TYR A 203 -10.22 3.43 3.36
C TYR A 203 -8.93 4.09 2.87
N ILE A 204 -8.97 4.88 1.79
CA ILE A 204 -7.77 5.49 1.21
C ILE A 204 -7.06 6.38 2.23
N ARG A 205 -7.80 7.29 2.88
CA ARG A 205 -7.20 8.22 3.85
C ARG A 205 -6.79 7.51 5.14
N GLY A 206 -7.61 6.57 5.60
CA GLY A 206 -7.33 5.77 6.78
C GLY A 206 -6.08 4.93 6.61
N GLN A 207 -5.93 4.23 5.47
CA GLN A 207 -4.77 3.41 5.19
C GLN A 207 -3.49 4.24 5.05
N LEU A 208 -3.55 5.42 4.43
CA LEU A 208 -2.40 6.34 4.37
C LEU A 208 -2.00 6.84 5.77
N LEU A 209 -2.98 7.15 6.64
CA LEU A 209 -2.71 7.53 8.02
C LEU A 209 -2.07 6.37 8.81
N VAL A 210 -2.62 5.16 8.69
CA VAL A 210 -2.05 3.95 9.32
C VAL A 210 -0.62 3.73 8.81
N SER A 211 -0.40 3.82 7.50
CA SER A 211 0.92 3.66 6.88
C SER A 211 1.95 4.66 7.42
N LEU A 212 1.55 5.93 7.58
CA LEU A 212 2.40 6.96 8.18
C LEU A 212 2.74 6.63 9.63
N VAL A 213 1.74 6.28 10.45
CA VAL A 213 1.93 5.94 11.86
C VAL A 213 2.85 4.73 12.00
N ILE A 214 2.63 3.67 11.22
CA ILE A 214 3.47 2.47 11.23
C ILE A 214 4.91 2.79 10.82
N GLY A 215 5.11 3.57 9.77
CA GLY A 215 6.46 3.98 9.36
C GLY A 215 7.20 4.77 10.44
N LEU A 216 6.50 5.69 11.12
CA LEU A 216 7.05 6.46 12.24
C LEU A 216 7.36 5.59 13.46
N LEU A 217 6.51 4.62 13.79
CA LEU A 217 6.73 3.69 14.91
C LEU A 217 7.93 2.77 14.63
N ILE A 218 8.06 2.26 13.41
CA ILE A 218 9.22 1.45 13.00
C ILE A 218 10.49 2.30 13.07
N ALA A 219 10.48 3.50 12.48
CA ALA A 219 11.65 4.39 12.51
C ALA A 219 12.04 4.77 13.95
N GLY A 220 11.08 5.16 14.77
CA GLY A 220 11.30 5.53 16.17
C GLY A 220 11.78 4.37 17.02
N GLY A 221 11.18 3.18 16.86
CA GLY A 221 11.58 1.97 17.59
C GLY A 221 12.98 1.50 17.21
N LEU A 222 13.31 1.50 15.91
CA LEU A 222 14.66 1.13 15.45
C LEU A 222 15.70 2.14 15.90
N ALA A 223 15.37 3.44 15.88
CA ALA A 223 16.25 4.49 16.41
C ALA A 223 16.50 4.31 17.93
N ALA A 224 15.47 3.95 18.69
CA ALA A 224 15.60 3.66 20.13
C ALA A 224 16.49 2.44 20.40
N LEU A 225 16.42 1.42 19.54
CA LEU A 225 17.30 0.25 19.56
C LEU A 225 18.69 0.51 18.96
N ARG A 226 18.96 1.73 18.46
CA ARG A 226 20.18 2.12 17.75
C ARG A 226 20.50 1.24 16.53
N VAL A 227 19.47 0.72 15.86
CA VAL A 227 19.61 0.02 14.59
C VAL A 227 19.90 1.06 13.49
N PRO A 228 20.95 0.88 12.67
CA PRO A 228 21.30 1.85 11.64
C PRO A 228 20.21 1.93 10.58
N TYR A 229 20.13 3.08 9.90
CA TYR A 229 19.18 3.30 8.81
C TYR A 229 17.70 3.18 9.23
N ALA A 230 17.41 3.44 10.51
CA ALA A 230 16.07 3.37 11.09
C ALA A 230 15.03 4.16 10.28
N LEU A 231 15.39 5.35 9.79
CA LEU A 231 14.50 6.18 8.98
C LEU A 231 14.22 5.55 7.61
N VAL A 232 15.24 5.10 6.87
CA VAL A 232 15.06 4.37 5.60
C VAL A 232 14.13 3.16 5.80
N VAL A 233 14.40 2.34 6.80
CA VAL A 233 13.60 1.13 7.08
C VAL A 233 12.17 1.48 7.46
N GLY A 234 11.97 2.51 8.29
CA GLY A 234 10.63 2.99 8.65
C GLY A 234 9.88 3.58 7.45
N LEU A 235 10.55 4.30 6.56
CA LEU A 235 9.93 4.82 5.32
C LEU A 235 9.53 3.69 4.37
N ILE A 236 10.39 2.68 4.20
CA ILE A 236 10.07 1.47 3.43
C ILE A 236 8.88 0.75 4.08
N GLY A 237 8.95 0.48 5.39
CA GLY A 237 7.88 -0.17 6.13
C GLY A 237 6.56 0.57 6.00
N GLY A 238 6.54 1.89 6.17
CA GLY A 238 5.35 2.72 5.99
C GLY A 238 4.85 2.73 4.54
N ALA A 239 5.72 2.92 3.55
CA ALA A 239 5.34 2.97 2.14
C ALA A 239 4.73 1.66 1.64
N PHE A 240 5.30 0.52 2.04
CA PHE A 240 4.74 -0.79 1.71
C PHE A 240 3.50 -1.14 2.54
N ASN A 241 3.28 -0.46 3.67
CA ASN A 241 2.06 -0.65 4.47
C ASN A 241 0.80 -0.07 3.84
N VAL A 242 0.92 0.63 2.70
CA VAL A 242 -0.27 1.04 1.93
C VAL A 242 -1.08 -0.20 1.51
N VAL A 243 -0.42 -1.35 1.32
CA VAL A 243 -1.09 -2.66 1.29
C VAL A 243 -1.06 -3.23 2.71
N PRO A 244 -2.22 -3.50 3.34
CA PRO A 244 -2.27 -3.98 4.72
C PRO A 244 -1.35 -5.19 4.96
N TYR A 245 -0.69 -5.23 6.12
CA TYR A 245 0.22 -6.29 6.57
C TYR A 245 1.58 -6.38 5.86
N PHE A 246 1.75 -5.79 4.67
CA PHE A 246 2.99 -5.89 3.90
C PHE A 246 4.11 -5.03 4.47
N GLY A 247 3.78 -3.87 5.03
CA GLY A 247 4.76 -2.89 5.52
C GLY A 247 5.70 -3.46 6.58
N PRO A 248 5.17 -3.91 7.74
CA PRO A 248 5.97 -4.55 8.77
C PRO A 248 6.75 -5.77 8.26
N VAL A 249 6.17 -6.60 7.39
CA VAL A 249 6.84 -7.80 6.87
C VAL A 249 8.03 -7.45 5.97
N ILE A 250 7.84 -6.51 5.04
CA ILE A 250 8.90 -6.08 4.11
C ILE A 250 9.99 -5.31 4.86
N GLY A 251 9.61 -4.47 5.83
CA GLY A 251 10.56 -3.71 6.65
C GLY A 251 11.35 -4.58 7.62
N ALA A 252 10.75 -5.66 8.16
CA ALA A 252 11.38 -6.50 9.16
C ALA A 252 12.64 -7.19 8.65
N VAL A 253 12.62 -7.69 7.41
CA VAL A 253 13.74 -8.45 6.84
C VAL A 253 15.04 -7.64 6.87
N PRO A 254 15.16 -6.47 6.21
CA PRO A 254 16.40 -5.70 6.28
C PRO A 254 16.70 -5.22 7.70
N ALA A 255 15.70 -4.86 8.51
CA ALA A 255 15.91 -4.37 9.87
C ALA A 255 16.56 -5.42 10.79
N VAL A 256 16.03 -6.64 10.77
CA VAL A 256 16.52 -7.75 11.60
C VAL A 256 17.92 -8.14 11.18
N LEU A 257 18.18 -8.19 9.86
CA LEU A 257 19.51 -8.50 9.34
C LEU A 257 20.53 -7.42 9.70
N LEU A 258 20.16 -6.13 9.66
CA LEU A 258 20.99 -5.02 10.14
C LEU A 258 21.19 -5.05 11.67
N ALA A 259 20.21 -5.51 12.44
CA ALA A 259 20.34 -5.63 13.89
C ALA A 259 21.25 -6.81 14.29
N LEU A 260 21.23 -7.91 13.51
CA LEU A 260 22.12 -9.05 13.71
C LEU A 260 23.60 -8.68 13.57
N THR A 261 23.95 -7.69 12.74
CA THR A 261 25.35 -7.22 12.62
C THR A 261 25.85 -6.50 13.86
N GLN A 262 24.95 -6.12 14.78
CA GLN A 262 25.31 -5.56 16.09
C GLN A 262 25.37 -6.64 17.17
N SER A 263 24.28 -7.40 17.32
CA SER A 263 24.21 -8.53 18.25
C SER A 263 22.94 -9.36 18.03
N PRO A 264 22.93 -10.65 18.40
CA PRO A 264 21.70 -11.46 18.40
C PRO A 264 20.60 -10.87 19.29
N ALA A 265 20.96 -10.24 20.40
CA ALA A 265 19.99 -9.58 21.29
C ALA A 265 19.29 -8.42 20.59
N ALA A 266 20.02 -7.57 19.85
CA ALA A 266 19.44 -6.47 19.08
C ALA A 266 18.46 -6.99 18.01
N ALA A 267 18.79 -8.13 17.37
CA ALA A 267 17.89 -8.78 16.42
C ALA A 267 16.60 -9.28 17.06
N VAL A 268 16.68 -9.91 18.24
CA VAL A 268 15.50 -10.36 19.00
C VAL A 268 14.62 -9.17 19.39
N TRP A 269 15.20 -8.08 19.89
CA TRP A 269 14.45 -6.86 20.20
C TRP A 269 13.85 -6.21 18.96
N THR A 270 14.53 -6.28 17.82
CA THR A 270 14.00 -5.80 16.53
C THR A 270 12.80 -6.64 16.08
N VAL A 271 12.86 -7.97 16.19
CA VAL A 271 11.70 -8.84 15.93
C VAL A 271 10.55 -8.50 16.86
N ALA A 272 10.82 -8.33 18.16
CA ALA A 272 9.80 -7.95 19.14
C ALA A 272 9.15 -6.60 18.81
N LEU A 273 9.94 -5.62 18.35
CA LEU A 273 9.43 -4.33 17.86
C LEU A 273 8.47 -4.52 16.68
N PHE A 274 8.88 -5.25 15.64
CA PHE A 274 8.02 -5.47 14.46
C PHE A 274 6.75 -6.24 14.79
N VAL A 275 6.84 -7.25 15.65
CA VAL A 275 5.66 -7.97 16.16
C VAL A 275 4.76 -7.01 16.93
N GLY A 276 5.30 -6.21 17.85
CA GLY A 276 4.53 -5.23 18.62
C GLY A 276 3.83 -4.19 17.73
N VAL A 277 4.53 -3.68 16.72
CA VAL A 277 3.96 -2.74 15.73
C VAL A 277 2.87 -3.40 14.89
N ASN A 278 3.07 -4.64 14.43
CA ASN A 278 2.07 -5.39 13.67
C ASN A 278 0.82 -5.70 14.52
N GLN A 279 1.00 -6.05 15.80
CA GLN A 279 -0.10 -6.25 16.73
C GLN A 279 -0.87 -4.94 16.98
N LEU A 280 -0.17 -3.82 17.15
CA LEU A 280 -0.80 -2.51 17.27
C LEU A 280 -1.58 -2.14 16.01
N GLU A 281 -1.03 -2.43 14.83
CA GLU A 281 -1.71 -2.24 13.56
C GLU A 281 -3.01 -3.05 13.51
N SER A 282 -2.90 -4.36 13.68
CA SER A 282 -3.99 -5.31 13.47
C SER A 282 -5.08 -5.21 14.53
N ALA A 283 -4.72 -4.97 15.79
CA ALA A 283 -5.65 -4.94 16.92
C ALA A 283 -6.24 -3.55 17.21
N VAL A 284 -5.53 -2.47 16.87
CA VAL A 284 -5.91 -1.11 17.29
C VAL A 284 -6.07 -0.16 16.11
N LEU A 285 -5.02 0.04 15.30
CA LEU A 285 -5.04 1.08 14.27
C LEU A 285 -5.98 0.73 13.13
N ALA A 286 -5.88 -0.48 12.58
CA ALA A 286 -6.72 -0.92 11.46
C ALA A 286 -8.21 -0.92 11.85
N PRO A 287 -8.66 -1.50 12.98
CA PRO A 287 -10.07 -1.44 13.38
C PRO A 287 -10.58 0.00 13.60
N LYS A 288 -9.82 0.84 14.31
CA LYS A 288 -10.26 2.20 14.68
C LYS A 288 -10.23 3.20 13.52
N ILE A 289 -9.29 3.03 12.58
CA ILE A 289 -9.09 4.00 11.48
C ILE A 289 -9.75 3.52 10.18
N VAL A 290 -9.74 2.21 9.92
CA VAL A 290 -10.20 1.60 8.66
C VAL A 290 -11.41 0.69 8.85
N GLY A 291 -11.49 -0.02 9.99
CA GLY A 291 -12.45 -1.09 10.26
C GLY A 291 -13.91 -0.63 10.22
N ASP A 292 -14.23 0.47 10.90
CA ASP A 292 -15.60 1.03 10.92
C ASP A 292 -16.13 1.43 9.53
N LEU A 293 -15.22 1.69 8.59
CA LEU A 293 -15.56 2.18 7.26
C LEU A 293 -15.74 1.04 6.25
N VAL A 294 -15.08 -0.09 6.47
CA VAL A 294 -14.97 -1.18 5.48
C VAL A 294 -15.71 -2.43 5.94
N GLY A 295 -15.70 -2.72 7.25
CA GLY A 295 -16.43 -3.84 7.86
C GLY A 295 -16.11 -5.21 7.24
N LEU A 296 -14.89 -5.39 6.74
CA LEU A 296 -14.42 -6.67 6.19
C LEU A 296 -13.73 -7.48 7.27
N HIS A 297 -13.97 -8.79 7.26
CA HIS A 297 -13.23 -9.72 8.11
C HIS A 297 -11.75 -9.77 7.66
N PRO A 298 -10.75 -9.88 8.57
CA PRO A 298 -9.33 -9.91 8.19
C PRO A 298 -8.98 -10.95 7.13
N LEU A 299 -9.58 -12.15 7.20
CA LEU A 299 -9.42 -13.19 6.18
C LEU A 299 -9.86 -12.72 4.78
N THR A 300 -10.96 -11.96 4.70
CA THR A 300 -11.46 -11.40 3.43
C THR A 300 -10.48 -10.38 2.86
N VAL A 301 -9.84 -9.58 3.71
CA VAL A 301 -8.81 -8.61 3.30
C VAL A 301 -7.61 -9.34 2.71
N ILE A 302 -7.10 -10.37 3.38
CA ILE A 302 -5.96 -11.17 2.89
C ILE A 302 -6.30 -11.82 1.54
N LEU A 303 -7.46 -12.49 1.44
CA LEU A 303 -7.88 -13.12 0.18
C LEU A 303 -8.07 -12.10 -0.94
N ALA A 304 -8.66 -10.93 -0.65
CA ALA A 304 -8.81 -9.86 -1.62
C ALA A 304 -7.44 -9.40 -2.14
N VAL A 305 -6.47 -9.17 -1.26
CA VAL A 305 -5.11 -8.75 -1.63
C VAL A 305 -4.44 -9.80 -2.52
N LEU A 306 -4.53 -11.09 -2.18
CA LEU A 306 -3.98 -12.18 -2.99
C LEU A 306 -4.61 -12.24 -4.39
N VAL A 307 -5.94 -12.14 -4.47
CA VAL A 307 -6.65 -12.08 -5.76
C VAL A 307 -6.25 -10.83 -6.55
N GLY A 308 -6.13 -9.68 -5.87
CA GLY A 308 -5.68 -8.43 -6.49
C GLY A 308 -4.26 -8.53 -7.05
N ALA A 309 -3.35 -9.17 -6.31
CA ALA A 309 -1.98 -9.43 -6.75
C ALA A 309 -1.94 -10.21 -8.06
N GLU A 310 -2.74 -11.27 -8.17
CA GLU A 310 -2.79 -12.10 -9.38
C GLU A 310 -3.41 -11.36 -10.58
N LEU A 311 -4.47 -10.57 -10.35
CA LEU A 311 -5.20 -9.90 -11.42
C LEU A 311 -4.42 -8.74 -12.05
N ALA A 312 -3.78 -7.92 -11.22
CA ALA A 312 -3.18 -6.65 -11.64
C ALA A 312 -1.92 -6.26 -10.85
N GLY A 313 -1.25 -7.21 -10.19
CA GLY A 313 -0.02 -6.96 -9.44
C GLY A 313 -0.24 -5.95 -8.30
N ILE A 314 0.72 -5.02 -8.14
CA ILE A 314 0.69 -4.01 -7.07
C ILE A 314 -0.56 -3.13 -7.14
N THR A 315 -0.99 -2.75 -8.35
CA THR A 315 -2.22 -1.95 -8.51
C THR A 315 -3.46 -2.71 -8.05
N GLY A 316 -3.52 -4.02 -8.34
CA GLY A 316 -4.63 -4.86 -7.90
C GLY A 316 -4.62 -5.10 -6.39
N MET A 317 -3.44 -5.27 -5.77
CA MET A 317 -3.31 -5.33 -4.31
C MET A 317 -3.83 -4.07 -3.64
N LEU A 318 -3.43 -2.90 -4.13
CA LEU A 318 -3.85 -1.59 -3.61
C LEU A 318 -5.37 -1.40 -3.64
N LEU A 319 -6.02 -1.86 -4.71
CA LEU A 319 -7.46 -1.70 -4.91
C LEU A 319 -8.31 -2.85 -4.40
N SER A 320 -7.70 -3.97 -4.06
CA SER A 320 -8.43 -5.17 -3.64
C SER A 320 -9.44 -4.88 -2.53
N VAL A 321 -8.97 -4.28 -1.43
CA VAL A 321 -9.79 -3.99 -0.25
C VAL A 321 -10.94 -3.02 -0.55
N PRO A 322 -10.72 -1.84 -1.15
CA PRO A 322 -11.83 -0.93 -1.47
C PRO A 322 -12.78 -1.54 -2.51
N ALA A 323 -12.28 -2.29 -3.49
CA ALA A 323 -13.14 -2.98 -4.45
C ALA A 323 -14.03 -4.03 -3.77
N THR A 324 -13.46 -4.85 -2.88
CA THR A 324 -14.22 -5.84 -2.09
C THR A 324 -15.25 -5.16 -1.18
N ALA A 325 -14.89 -4.03 -0.58
CA ALA A 325 -15.81 -3.27 0.27
C ALA A 325 -16.99 -2.69 -0.55
N VAL A 326 -16.72 -2.16 -1.76
CA VAL A 326 -17.75 -1.70 -2.69
C VAL A 326 -18.66 -2.85 -3.13
N LEU A 327 -18.10 -4.02 -3.42
CA LEU A 327 -18.86 -5.21 -3.78
C LEU A 327 -19.79 -5.64 -2.63
N LYS A 328 -19.29 -5.64 -1.39
CA LYS A 328 -20.10 -5.95 -0.20
C LYS A 328 -21.28 -4.99 -0.07
N VAL A 329 -21.02 -3.68 -0.10
CA VAL A 329 -22.07 -2.64 0.03
C VAL A 329 -23.09 -2.74 -1.11
N SER A 330 -22.62 -2.98 -2.33
CA SER A 330 -23.50 -3.14 -3.49
C SER A 330 -24.38 -4.39 -3.36
N GLY A 331 -23.82 -5.49 -2.86
CA GLY A 331 -24.54 -6.73 -2.59
C GLY A 331 -25.60 -6.59 -1.51
N GLU A 332 -25.32 -5.86 -0.42
CA GLU A 332 -26.29 -5.57 0.63
C GLU A 332 -27.49 -4.80 0.10
N ILE A 333 -27.26 -3.75 -0.70
CA ILE A 333 -28.33 -2.93 -1.29
C ILE A 333 -29.13 -3.74 -2.31
N LEU A 334 -28.46 -4.54 -3.15
CA LEU A 334 -29.13 -5.40 -4.12
C LEU A 334 -30.03 -6.44 -3.43
N PHE A 335 -29.57 -7.03 -2.32
CA PHE A 335 -30.37 -7.99 -1.55
C PHE A 335 -31.64 -7.35 -0.98
N VAL A 336 -31.52 -6.14 -0.39
CA VAL A 336 -32.68 -5.37 0.07
C VAL A 336 -33.65 -5.07 -1.07
N TRP A 337 -33.10 -4.76 -2.25
CA TRP A 337 -33.88 -4.44 -3.43
C TRP A 337 -34.68 -5.66 -3.95
N LEU A 338 -34.02 -6.82 -4.05
CA LEU A 338 -34.67 -8.09 -4.41
C LEU A 338 -35.71 -8.54 -3.38
N ALA A 339 -35.48 -8.27 -2.09
CA ALA A 339 -36.44 -8.57 -1.03
C ALA A 339 -37.70 -7.69 -1.14
N LYS A 340 -37.55 -6.40 -1.49
CA LYS A 340 -38.69 -5.50 -1.73
C LYS A 340 -39.51 -5.93 -2.95
N GLU A 341 -38.87 -6.38 -4.03
CA GLU A 341 -39.59 -6.85 -5.23
C GLU A 341 -40.38 -8.14 -5.00
N ARG A 342 -39.93 -9.02 -4.10
CA ARG A 342 -40.67 -10.24 -3.75
C ARG A 342 -41.85 -10.01 -2.80
N ALA A 343 -41.90 -8.85 -2.15
CA ALA A 343 -42.96 -8.47 -1.20
C ALA A 343 -44.12 -7.70 -1.87
N LEU A 344 -43.99 -7.38 -3.17
CA LEU A 344 -45.00 -6.74 -4.01
C LEU A 344 -45.60 -7.77 -4.98
#